data_AF-A0A6P2GVY3-F1
#
_entry.id   AF-A0A6P2GVY3-F1
#
_cell.length_a   1.000
_cell.length_b   1.000
_cell.length_c   1.000
_cell.angle_alpha   90.00
_cell.angle_beta   90.00
_cell.angle_gamma   90.00
#
_symmetry.space_group_name_H-M   'P 1'
#
loop_
_entity.id
_entity.type
_entity.pdbx_description
1 polymer ?
#
loop_
_entity_poly.entity_id
_entity_poly.type
_entity_poly.pdbx_seq_one_letter_code
_entity_poly.pdbx_strand_id
1 'polypeptide(L)'
;MTSDPTYLPAAHAPTADAPAMVLLVDDQTIVAEAVRRALVDEAGIDFHYCPRSDDAMNTAIETRPTVILQDLVMPGTDGLSLVKAYRANPATRDVPIIVLSTQEEPVVKSAAFAAGANDYLVKLPDRIELVARIRYHSRSYINLLQRDDAYRALRQSQQQLLEANLELRRLTHSDGLTGLSNRRYLDEYLAAEWRRGTRERSELSLLMIDVDNFKLYNDTYGHVSGDSVLKQVATTIERCLRQSGDLAARFGGEEFAVVMPGTSPGAARLLGEKIRLAVAALRLQHAQSSTGGYVTISIGGASIVPASGLPTTSLIEAADRALYRAKHDGKNRVEIDTSPASPTSPGAGGSRVPHDG
;
A
#
# COMPACT_ATOMS: atom_id res chain seq x y z
N MET A 1 -29.24 11.73 19.47
CA MET A 1 -29.23 10.50 18.63
C MET A 1 -27.84 10.39 18.01
N THR A 2 -26.91 9.84 18.77
CA THR A 2 -25.51 9.64 18.38
C THR A 2 -25.33 8.14 18.20
N SER A 3 -25.16 7.71 16.96
CA SER A 3 -24.97 6.31 16.59
C SER A 3 -23.55 5.87 16.95
N ASP A 4 -23.46 4.95 17.89
CA ASP A 4 -22.24 4.21 18.25
C ASP A 4 -21.66 3.46 17.03
N PRO A 5 -20.33 3.46 16.82
CA PRO A 5 -19.71 2.56 15.89
C PRO A 5 -19.66 1.16 16.49
N THR A 6 -20.43 0.26 15.89
CA THR A 6 -20.55 -1.16 16.23
C THR A 6 -19.17 -1.82 16.28
N TYR A 7 -18.71 -2.15 17.49
CA TYR A 7 -17.58 -3.03 17.74
C TYR A 7 -17.94 -4.44 17.22
N LEU A 8 -17.41 -4.80 16.05
CA LEU A 8 -17.46 -6.18 15.57
C LEU A 8 -16.67 -7.06 16.55
N PRO A 9 -17.29 -8.09 17.15
CA PRO A 9 -16.59 -8.95 18.08
C PRO A 9 -15.43 -9.64 17.37
N ALA A 10 -14.27 -9.68 18.03
CA ALA A 10 -13.10 -10.39 17.58
C ALA A 10 -13.48 -11.82 17.14
N ALA A 11 -13.12 -12.15 15.90
CA ALA A 11 -13.26 -13.50 15.39
C ALA A 11 -12.62 -14.47 16.38
N HIS A 12 -13.43 -15.41 16.87
CA HIS A 12 -13.00 -16.44 17.80
C HIS A 12 -11.76 -17.15 17.24
N ALA A 13 -10.73 -17.32 18.06
CA ALA A 13 -9.62 -18.19 17.74
C ALA A 13 -10.19 -19.58 17.40
N PRO A 14 -9.85 -20.17 16.23
CA PRO A 14 -10.39 -21.47 15.84
C PRO A 14 -9.91 -22.54 16.82
N THR A 15 -10.86 -23.26 17.39
CA THR A 15 -10.64 -24.45 18.21
C THR A 15 -9.97 -25.54 17.36
N ALA A 16 -9.01 -26.25 17.95
CA ALA A 16 -8.13 -27.21 17.29
C ALA A 16 -8.77 -28.55 16.89
N ASP A 17 -10.09 -28.61 16.69
CA ASP A 17 -10.81 -29.88 16.51
C ASP A 17 -11.96 -29.74 15.48
N ALA A 18 -11.61 -29.40 14.24
CA ALA A 18 -12.56 -29.57 13.15
C ALA A 18 -12.76 -31.08 12.91
N PRO A 19 -14.00 -31.59 12.92
CA PRO A 19 -14.24 -33.03 12.80
C PRO A 19 -13.80 -33.54 11.43
N ALA A 20 -13.18 -34.72 11.42
CA ALA A 20 -12.80 -35.40 10.20
C ALA A 20 -14.04 -36.02 9.55
N MET A 21 -14.40 -35.60 8.35
CA MET A 21 -15.39 -36.31 7.52
C MET A 21 -14.68 -37.35 6.65
N VAL A 22 -15.00 -38.63 6.83
CA VAL A 22 -14.45 -39.75 6.07
C VAL A 22 -15.48 -40.22 5.06
N LEU A 23 -15.10 -40.27 3.77
CA LEU A 23 -15.91 -40.91 2.73
C LEU A 23 -15.28 -42.24 2.34
N LEU A 24 -15.97 -43.35 2.57
CA LEU A 24 -15.59 -44.65 2.01
C LEU A 24 -16.35 -44.93 0.71
N VAL A 25 -15.61 -45.30 -0.33
CA VAL A 25 -16.13 -45.75 -1.62
C VAL A 25 -15.69 -47.20 -1.84
N ASP A 26 -16.63 -48.13 -1.73
CA ASP A 26 -16.39 -49.57 -1.75
C ASP A 26 -17.68 -50.30 -2.12
N ASP A 27 -17.65 -51.32 -2.98
CA ASP A 27 -18.88 -52.05 -3.34
C ASP A 27 -19.27 -53.11 -2.30
N GLN A 28 -18.37 -53.45 -1.37
CA GLN A 28 -18.57 -54.49 -0.38
C GLN A 28 -19.05 -53.93 0.95
N THR A 29 -20.33 -54.18 1.26
CA THR A 29 -20.96 -53.78 2.53
C THR A 29 -20.21 -54.29 3.77
N ILE A 30 -19.52 -55.42 3.69
CA ILE A 30 -18.74 -55.97 4.82
C ILE A 30 -17.54 -55.07 5.17
N VAL A 31 -16.89 -54.47 4.17
CA VAL A 31 -15.78 -53.52 4.37
C VAL A 31 -16.32 -52.25 5.02
N ALA A 32 -17.45 -51.75 4.52
CA ALA A 32 -18.11 -50.58 5.09
C ALA A 32 -18.49 -50.77 6.55
N GLU A 33 -19.01 -51.93 6.92
CA GLU A 33 -19.36 -52.24 8.31
C GLU A 33 -18.13 -52.40 9.20
N ALA A 34 -17.05 -52.99 8.69
CA ALA A 34 -15.78 -53.08 9.43
C ALA A 34 -15.17 -51.70 9.70
N VAL A 35 -15.12 -50.83 8.68
CA VAL A 35 -14.64 -49.45 8.83
C VAL A 35 -15.56 -48.67 9.78
N ARG A 36 -16.89 -48.78 9.63
CA ARG A 36 -17.86 -48.13 10.52
C ARG A 36 -17.62 -48.51 11.98
N ARG A 37 -17.42 -49.80 12.28
CA ARG A 37 -17.12 -50.28 13.64
C ARG A 37 -15.77 -49.80 14.16
N ALA A 38 -14.76 -49.68 13.30
CA ALA A 38 -13.46 -49.14 13.69
C ALA A 38 -13.53 -47.66 14.10
N LEU A 39 -14.49 -46.91 13.53
CA LEU A 39 -14.66 -45.47 13.73
C LEU A 39 -15.75 -45.08 14.74
N VAL A 40 -16.65 -45.99 15.13
CA VAL A 40 -17.84 -45.65 15.95
C VAL A 40 -17.52 -45.02 17.31
N ASP A 41 -16.42 -45.44 17.93
CA ASP A 41 -15.96 -44.93 19.24
C ASP A 41 -14.95 -43.77 19.10
N GLU A 42 -14.66 -43.31 17.88
CA GLU A 42 -13.70 -42.23 17.62
C GLU A 42 -14.41 -40.88 17.57
N ALA A 43 -14.34 -40.13 18.67
CA ALA A 43 -14.86 -38.77 18.71
C ALA A 43 -14.19 -37.88 17.64
N GLY A 44 -15.02 -37.03 17.02
CA GLY A 44 -14.58 -36.09 15.99
C GLY A 44 -14.31 -36.72 14.62
N ILE A 45 -14.77 -37.95 14.37
CA ILE A 45 -14.73 -38.58 13.04
C ILE A 45 -16.16 -38.92 12.60
N ASP A 46 -16.63 -38.24 11.55
CA ASP A 46 -17.87 -38.57 10.86
C ASP A 46 -17.58 -39.53 9.70
N PHE A 47 -18.51 -40.44 9.42
CA PHE A 47 -18.34 -41.48 8.41
C PHE A 47 -19.51 -41.53 7.44
N HIS A 48 -19.18 -41.46 6.15
CA HIS A 48 -20.12 -41.65 5.05
C HIS A 48 -19.66 -42.78 4.12
N TYR A 49 -20.63 -43.56 3.63
CA TYR A 49 -20.39 -44.73 2.79
C TYR A 49 -21.10 -44.59 1.45
N CYS A 50 -20.36 -44.82 0.36
CA CYS A 50 -20.83 -44.82 -1.00
C CYS A 50 -20.58 -46.20 -1.65
N PRO A 51 -21.64 -46.99 -1.92
CA PRO A 51 -21.50 -48.34 -2.47
C PRO A 51 -21.25 -48.40 -3.98
N ARG A 52 -21.37 -47.27 -4.69
CA ARG A 52 -21.41 -47.24 -6.17
C ARG A 52 -20.40 -46.24 -6.71
N SER A 53 -19.61 -46.66 -7.70
CA SER A 53 -18.61 -45.78 -8.35
C SER A 53 -19.24 -44.54 -8.98
N ASP A 54 -20.43 -44.69 -9.56
CA ASP A 54 -21.09 -43.65 -10.36
C ASP A 54 -21.54 -42.46 -9.50
N ASP A 55 -21.82 -42.72 -8.22
CA ASP A 55 -22.27 -41.71 -7.25
C ASP A 55 -21.09 -41.05 -6.53
N ALA A 56 -19.91 -41.67 -6.57
CA ALA A 56 -18.78 -41.37 -5.69
C ALA A 56 -18.25 -39.92 -5.82
N MET A 57 -18.27 -39.34 -7.02
CA MET A 57 -17.88 -37.93 -7.24
C MET A 57 -18.91 -36.96 -6.64
N ASN A 58 -20.20 -37.21 -6.89
CA ASN A 58 -21.28 -36.35 -6.39
C ASN A 58 -21.31 -36.41 -4.85
N THR A 59 -21.21 -37.60 -4.28
CA THR A 59 -21.12 -37.81 -2.84
C THR A 59 -19.92 -37.07 -2.23
N ALA A 60 -18.75 -37.11 -2.87
CA ALA A 60 -17.58 -36.36 -2.40
C ALA A 60 -17.79 -34.84 -2.42
N ILE A 61 -18.43 -34.29 -3.46
CA ILE A 61 -18.73 -32.85 -3.54
C ILE A 61 -19.72 -32.42 -2.45
N GLU A 62 -20.77 -33.22 -2.24
CA GLU A 62 -21.83 -32.92 -1.28
C GLU A 62 -21.34 -33.04 0.17
N THR A 63 -20.63 -34.11 0.49
CA THR A 63 -20.17 -34.36 1.86
C THR A 63 -18.91 -33.61 2.24
N ARG A 64 -18.14 -33.11 1.27
CA ARG A 64 -16.88 -32.39 1.47
C ARG A 64 -15.95 -33.15 2.45
N PRO A 65 -15.57 -34.39 2.12
CA PRO A 65 -14.76 -35.19 3.01
C PRO A 65 -13.39 -34.56 3.23
N THR A 66 -12.85 -34.82 4.42
CA THR A 66 -11.48 -34.48 4.79
C THR A 66 -10.48 -35.58 4.41
N VAL A 67 -10.98 -36.78 4.12
CA VAL A 67 -10.23 -37.91 3.56
C VAL A 67 -11.19 -38.86 2.85
N ILE A 68 -10.76 -39.42 1.72
CA ILE A 68 -11.48 -40.44 0.96
C ILE A 68 -10.75 -41.77 1.11
N LEU A 69 -11.48 -42.83 1.46
CA LEU A 69 -11.02 -44.21 1.38
C LEU A 69 -11.59 -44.82 0.09
N GLN A 70 -10.74 -45.13 -0.88
CA GLN A 70 -11.15 -45.55 -2.22
C GLN A 70 -10.75 -47.00 -2.50
N ASP A 71 -11.71 -47.88 -2.73
CA ASP A 71 -11.42 -49.21 -3.24
C ASP A 71 -10.84 -49.15 -4.66
N LEU A 72 -9.86 -50.01 -4.94
CA LEU A 72 -9.27 -50.12 -6.28
C LEU A 72 -10.10 -51.01 -7.22
N VAL A 73 -10.79 -52.02 -6.69
CA VAL A 73 -11.51 -53.01 -7.51
C VAL A 73 -13.00 -52.89 -7.27
N MET A 74 -13.70 -52.20 -8.16
CA MET A 74 -15.15 -52.04 -8.10
C MET A 74 -15.82 -52.43 -9.43
N PRO A 75 -17.08 -52.91 -9.40
CA PRO A 75 -17.86 -53.12 -10.61
C PRO A 75 -18.03 -51.84 -11.42
N GLY A 76 -17.82 -51.91 -12.74
CA GLY A 76 -18.06 -50.81 -13.68
C GLY A 76 -16.85 -49.90 -13.89
N THR A 77 -16.37 -49.24 -12.84
CA THR A 77 -15.25 -48.27 -12.94
C THR A 77 -14.05 -48.73 -12.12
N ASP A 78 -12.87 -48.70 -12.74
CA ASP A 78 -11.59 -48.93 -12.05
C ASP A 78 -11.34 -47.83 -11.01
N GLY A 79 -11.03 -48.21 -9.77
CA GLY A 79 -10.82 -47.27 -8.66
C GLY A 79 -9.71 -46.26 -8.93
N LEU A 80 -8.68 -46.62 -9.71
CA LEU A 80 -7.64 -45.65 -10.13
C LEU A 80 -8.19 -44.56 -11.06
N SER A 81 -9.22 -44.88 -11.85
CA SER A 81 -9.91 -43.88 -12.68
C SER A 81 -10.68 -42.88 -11.83
N LEU A 82 -11.30 -43.32 -10.72
CA LEU A 82 -11.92 -42.42 -9.74
C LEU A 82 -10.88 -41.53 -9.04
N VAL A 83 -9.72 -42.07 -8.63
CA VAL A 83 -8.62 -41.26 -8.06
C VAL A 83 -8.23 -40.13 -9.01
N LYS A 84 -8.04 -40.42 -10.30
CA LYS A 84 -7.75 -39.41 -11.31
C LYS A 84 -8.88 -38.39 -11.46
N ALA A 85 -10.13 -38.85 -11.42
CA ALA A 85 -11.29 -37.96 -11.49
C ALA A 85 -11.34 -36.98 -10.30
N TYR A 86 -11.08 -37.46 -9.07
CA TYR A 86 -10.99 -36.60 -7.89
C TYR A 86 -9.92 -35.53 -8.02
N ARG A 87 -8.74 -35.89 -8.55
CA ARG A 87 -7.63 -34.96 -8.79
C ARG A 87 -7.93 -33.93 -9.88
N ALA A 88 -8.73 -34.29 -10.88
CA ALA A 88 -9.13 -33.37 -11.95
C ALA A 88 -10.17 -32.33 -11.48
N ASN A 89 -11.01 -32.66 -10.49
CA ASN A 89 -12.09 -31.80 -10.03
C ASN A 89 -11.62 -30.78 -8.97
N PRO A 90 -11.79 -29.45 -9.17
CA PRO A 90 -11.47 -28.42 -8.18
C PRO A 90 -12.03 -28.64 -6.78
N ALA A 91 -13.21 -29.24 -6.64
CA ALA A 91 -13.86 -29.43 -5.35
C ALA A 91 -13.21 -30.54 -4.50
N THR A 92 -12.49 -31.48 -5.12
CA THR A 92 -11.94 -32.67 -4.47
C THR A 92 -10.44 -32.83 -4.66
N ARG A 93 -9.81 -32.03 -5.53
CA ARG A 93 -8.41 -32.23 -5.96
C ARG A 93 -7.41 -32.29 -4.82
N ASP A 94 -7.66 -31.55 -3.74
CA ASP A 94 -6.77 -31.43 -2.60
C ASP A 94 -7.16 -32.38 -1.45
N VAL A 95 -8.32 -33.05 -1.55
CA VAL A 95 -8.77 -34.01 -0.54
C VAL A 95 -7.84 -35.23 -0.55
N PRO A 96 -7.25 -35.62 0.59
CA PRO A 96 -6.42 -36.81 0.67
C PRO A 96 -7.19 -38.09 0.30
N ILE A 97 -6.55 -38.96 -0.48
CA ILE A 97 -7.13 -40.23 -0.91
C ILE A 97 -6.23 -41.37 -0.42
N ILE A 98 -6.79 -42.25 0.40
CA ILE A 98 -6.19 -43.51 0.84
C ILE A 98 -6.83 -44.61 -0.01
N VAL A 99 -6.04 -45.29 -0.82
CA VAL A 99 -6.58 -46.42 -1.59
C VAL A 99 -6.60 -47.69 -0.74
N LEU A 100 -7.66 -48.48 -0.91
CA LEU A 100 -7.85 -49.77 -0.24
C LEU A 100 -7.70 -50.89 -1.28
N SER A 101 -6.92 -51.92 -0.96
CA SER A 101 -6.68 -53.07 -1.83
C SER A 101 -6.80 -54.39 -1.07
N THR A 102 -7.09 -55.49 -1.74
CA THR A 102 -7.19 -56.82 -1.14
C THR A 102 -5.84 -57.47 -0.84
N GLN A 103 -4.78 -57.12 -1.58
CA GLN A 103 -3.43 -57.67 -1.42
C GLN A 103 -2.37 -56.58 -1.55
N GLU A 104 -1.20 -56.78 -0.93
CA GLU A 104 -0.07 -55.86 -1.09
C GLU A 104 0.76 -56.23 -2.32
N GLU A 105 0.37 -55.68 -3.48
CA GLU A 105 1.12 -55.83 -4.71
C GLU A 105 1.94 -54.55 -5.02
N PRO A 106 3.27 -54.62 -5.15
CA PRO A 106 4.12 -53.45 -5.39
C PRO A 106 3.73 -52.65 -6.64
N VAL A 107 3.28 -53.34 -7.70
CA VAL A 107 2.89 -52.72 -8.97
C VAL A 107 1.63 -51.87 -8.81
N VAL A 108 0.62 -52.40 -8.11
CA VAL A 108 -0.65 -51.72 -7.85
C VAL A 108 -0.44 -50.53 -6.92
N LYS A 109 0.36 -50.71 -5.86
CA LYS A 109 0.75 -49.64 -4.94
C LYS A 109 1.42 -48.49 -5.69
N SER A 110 2.40 -48.81 -6.56
CA SER A 110 3.08 -47.80 -7.38
C SER A 110 2.11 -47.07 -8.32
N ALA A 111 1.17 -47.77 -8.96
CA ALA A 111 0.17 -47.18 -9.84
C ALA A 111 -0.79 -46.25 -9.08
N ALA A 112 -1.17 -46.60 -7.85
CA ALA A 112 -2.04 -45.77 -7.02
C ALA A 112 -1.41 -44.42 -6.65
N PHE A 113 -0.15 -44.42 -6.20
CA PHE A 113 0.57 -43.17 -5.93
C PHE A 113 0.75 -42.34 -7.22
N ALA A 114 1.06 -42.97 -8.35
CA ALA A 114 1.18 -42.29 -9.64
C ALA A 114 -0.15 -41.68 -10.13
N ALA A 115 -1.29 -42.28 -9.78
CA ALA A 115 -2.62 -41.75 -10.06
C ALA A 115 -3.01 -40.57 -9.15
N GLY A 116 -2.28 -40.36 -8.04
CA GLY A 116 -2.48 -39.26 -7.10
C GLY A 116 -3.02 -39.67 -5.73
N ALA A 117 -3.02 -40.95 -5.37
CA ALA A 117 -3.29 -41.38 -4.01
C ALA A 117 -2.22 -40.84 -3.04
N ASN A 118 -2.63 -40.50 -1.82
CA ASN A 118 -1.74 -40.04 -0.76
C ASN A 118 -1.22 -41.20 0.09
N ASP A 119 -1.95 -42.31 0.10
CA ASP A 119 -1.64 -43.46 0.93
C ASP A 119 -2.29 -44.75 0.39
N TYR A 120 -1.85 -45.88 0.93
CA TYR A 120 -2.28 -47.22 0.53
C TYR A 120 -2.47 -48.12 1.77
N LEU A 121 -3.61 -48.80 1.84
CA LEU A 121 -3.93 -49.77 2.90
C LEU A 121 -4.44 -51.08 2.32
N VAL A 122 -4.08 -52.19 2.97
CA VAL A 122 -4.63 -53.52 2.68
C VAL A 122 -5.91 -53.73 3.49
N LYS A 123 -6.94 -54.31 2.86
CA LYS A 123 -8.23 -54.62 3.48
C LYS A 123 -8.14 -55.95 4.27
N LEU A 124 -8.63 -56.04 5.50
CA LEU A 124 -9.12 -54.97 6.38
C LEU A 124 -7.98 -54.49 7.29
N PRO A 125 -7.69 -53.18 7.36
CA PRO A 125 -6.60 -52.67 8.19
C PRO A 125 -6.95 -52.75 9.69
N ASP A 126 -5.92 -52.79 10.53
CA ASP A 126 -6.09 -52.67 11.98
C ASP A 126 -6.71 -51.33 12.35
N ARG A 127 -7.57 -51.32 13.38
CA ARG A 127 -8.27 -50.11 13.84
C ARG A 127 -7.30 -48.98 14.16
N ILE A 128 -6.20 -49.28 14.85
CA ILE A 128 -5.23 -48.27 15.29
C ILE A 128 -4.58 -47.63 14.07
N GLU A 129 -4.18 -48.45 13.10
CA GLU A 129 -3.56 -47.96 11.85
C GLU A 129 -4.54 -47.11 11.03
N LEU A 130 -5.76 -47.58 10.84
CA LEU A 130 -6.78 -46.89 10.05
C LEU A 130 -7.10 -45.51 10.63
N VAL A 131 -7.37 -45.44 11.94
CA VAL A 131 -7.68 -44.19 12.64
C VAL A 131 -6.49 -43.23 12.59
N ALA A 132 -5.26 -43.73 12.78
CA ALA A 132 -4.06 -42.89 12.73
C ALA A 132 -3.89 -42.23 11.35
N ARG A 133 -4.07 -42.98 10.26
CA ARG A 133 -3.95 -42.45 8.89
C ARG A 133 -5.08 -41.48 8.55
N ILE A 134 -6.32 -41.79 8.94
CA ILE A 134 -7.45 -40.87 8.78
C ILE A 134 -7.17 -39.54 9.49
N ARG A 135 -6.83 -39.57 10.78
CA ARG A 135 -6.54 -38.34 11.55
C ARG A 135 -5.37 -37.55 10.97
N TYR A 136 -4.31 -38.23 10.54
CA TYR A 136 -3.15 -37.58 9.92
C TYR A 136 -3.52 -36.83 8.64
N HIS A 137 -4.20 -37.50 7.71
CA HIS A 137 -4.57 -36.92 6.41
C HIS A 137 -5.63 -35.84 6.57
N SER A 138 -6.68 -36.08 7.34
CA SER A 138 -7.73 -35.08 7.62
C SER A 138 -7.14 -33.81 8.25
N ARG A 139 -6.28 -33.94 9.26
CA ARG A 139 -5.65 -32.76 9.89
C ARG A 139 -4.76 -32.01 8.92
N SER A 140 -4.00 -32.71 8.08
CA SER A 140 -3.15 -32.08 7.07
C SER A 140 -3.97 -31.27 6.05
N TYR A 141 -5.11 -31.82 5.61
CA TYR A 141 -6.03 -31.13 4.70
C TYR A 141 -6.71 -29.91 5.34
N ILE A 142 -7.20 -30.05 6.56
CA ILE A 142 -7.81 -28.93 7.31
C ILE A 142 -6.78 -27.80 7.50
N ASN A 143 -5.55 -28.14 7.87
CA ASN A 143 -4.48 -27.15 8.03
C ASN A 143 -4.15 -26.43 6.71
N LEU A 144 -4.19 -27.15 5.58
CA LEU A 144 -4.02 -26.56 4.26
C LEU A 144 -5.11 -25.51 3.97
N LEU A 145 -6.38 -25.86 4.18
CA LEU A 145 -7.51 -24.94 3.97
C LEU A 145 -7.41 -23.70 4.87
N GLN A 146 -7.13 -23.90 6.16
CA GLN A 146 -6.95 -22.80 7.11
C GLN A 146 -5.80 -21.87 6.73
N ARG A 147 -4.68 -22.44 6.26
CA ARG A 147 -3.53 -21.66 5.80
C ARG A 147 -3.89 -20.81 4.60
N ASP A 148 -4.60 -21.37 3.63
CA ASP A 148 -4.95 -20.68 2.40
C ASP A 148 -5.95 -19.54 2.66
N ASP A 149 -6.93 -19.76 3.55
CA ASP A 149 -7.87 -18.71 3.98
C ASP A 149 -7.17 -17.61 4.78
N ALA A 150 -6.26 -17.97 5.70
CA ALA A 150 -5.45 -17.00 6.43
C ALA A 150 -4.58 -16.16 5.48
N TYR A 151 -4.01 -16.77 4.45
CA TYR A 151 -3.20 -16.08 3.45
C TYR A 151 -4.04 -15.08 2.62
N ARG A 152 -5.26 -15.47 2.23
CA ARG A 152 -6.19 -14.56 1.54
C ARG A 152 -6.58 -13.37 2.41
N ALA A 153 -6.95 -13.62 3.67
CA ALA A 153 -7.30 -12.56 4.62
C ALA A 153 -6.13 -11.60 4.87
N LEU A 154 -4.92 -12.13 5.01
CA LEU A 154 -3.71 -11.33 5.18
C LEU A 154 -3.45 -10.42 3.99
N ARG A 155 -3.57 -10.94 2.76
CA ARG A 155 -3.40 -10.12 1.54
C ARG A 155 -4.40 -8.98 1.46
N GLN A 156 -5.66 -9.23 1.76
CA GLN A 156 -6.69 -8.19 1.76
C GLN A 156 -6.39 -7.10 2.78
N SER A 157 -5.99 -7.49 4.00
CA SER A 157 -5.61 -6.55 5.06
C SER A 157 -4.39 -5.70 4.67
N GLN A 158 -3.37 -6.31 4.06
CA GLN A 158 -2.19 -5.59 3.58
C GLN A 158 -2.54 -4.56 2.50
N GLN A 159 -3.43 -4.90 1.57
CA GLN A 159 -3.87 -3.98 0.53
C GLN A 159 -4.63 -2.79 1.12
N GLN A 160 -5.58 -3.03 2.03
CA GLN A 160 -6.32 -1.97 2.71
C GLN A 160 -5.39 -1.04 3.50
N LEU A 161 -4.39 -1.61 4.19
CA LEU A 161 -3.41 -0.83 4.93
C LEU A 161 -2.56 0.06 4.01
N LEU A 162 -2.17 -0.45 2.84
CA LEU A 162 -1.42 0.32 1.85
C LEU A 162 -2.25 1.50 1.31
N GLU A 163 -3.49 1.24 0.91
CA GLU A 163 -4.42 2.26 0.40
C GLU A 163 -4.66 3.35 1.46
N ALA A 164 -4.93 2.96 2.71
CA ALA A 164 -5.11 3.88 3.82
C ALA A 164 -3.85 4.73 4.09
N ASN A 165 -2.65 4.13 4.02
CA ASN A 165 -1.40 4.87 4.19
C ASN A 165 -1.14 5.87 3.06
N LEU A 166 -1.44 5.50 1.81
CA LEU A 166 -1.29 6.40 0.67
C LEU A 166 -2.25 7.59 0.79
N GLU A 167 -3.50 7.33 1.17
CA GLU A 167 -4.48 8.40 1.35
C GLU A 167 -4.12 9.30 2.54
N LEU A 168 -3.69 8.73 3.67
CA LEU A 168 -3.21 9.50 4.80
C LEU A 168 -2.04 10.41 4.39
N ARG A 169 -1.05 9.89 3.66
CA ARG A 169 0.08 10.68 3.16
C ARG A 169 -0.37 11.81 2.23
N ARG A 170 -1.34 11.55 1.36
CA ARG A 170 -1.89 12.56 0.45
C ARG A 170 -2.58 13.68 1.25
N LEU A 171 -3.46 13.31 2.19
CA LEU A 171 -4.18 14.26 3.05
C LEU A 171 -3.25 15.04 3.97
N THR A 172 -2.17 14.41 4.46
CA THR A 172 -1.27 15.06 5.40
C THR A 172 -0.26 15.95 4.69
N HIS A 173 0.32 15.53 3.56
CA HIS A 173 1.50 16.21 3.01
C HIS A 173 1.23 16.99 1.72
N SER A 174 0.09 16.81 1.06
CA SER A 174 -0.19 17.46 -0.23
C SER A 174 -1.16 18.65 -0.09
N ASP A 175 -1.04 19.63 -0.97
CA ASP A 175 -2.02 20.70 -1.20
C ASP A 175 -3.14 20.18 -2.10
N GLY A 176 -4.39 20.37 -1.67
CA GLY A 176 -5.57 19.80 -2.34
C GLY A 176 -5.86 20.38 -3.73
N LEU A 177 -5.35 21.57 -4.07
CA LEU A 177 -5.59 22.20 -5.38
C LEU A 177 -4.50 21.83 -6.38
N THR A 178 -3.24 21.91 -5.96
CA THR A 178 -2.08 21.87 -6.86
C THR A 178 -1.37 20.51 -6.89
N GLY A 179 -1.60 19.66 -5.89
CA GLY A 179 -0.93 18.36 -5.75
C GLY A 179 0.52 18.44 -5.27
N LEU A 180 1.11 19.64 -5.19
CA LEU A 180 2.42 19.86 -4.55
C LEU A 180 2.33 19.58 -3.06
N SER A 181 3.48 19.58 -2.39
CA SER A 181 3.49 19.54 -0.93
C SER A 181 2.77 20.74 -0.33
N ASN A 182 2.09 20.56 0.80
CA ASN A 182 1.49 21.66 1.54
C ASN A 182 2.53 22.35 2.43
N ARG A 183 2.18 23.54 2.92
CA ARG A 183 3.01 24.34 3.82
C ARG A 183 3.48 23.57 5.07
N ARG A 184 2.60 22.77 5.68
CA ARG A 184 2.98 22.02 6.88
C ARG A 184 4.11 21.03 6.60
N TYR A 185 4.00 20.29 5.50
CA TYR A 185 5.07 19.36 5.12
C TYR A 185 6.34 20.07 4.67
N LEU A 186 6.22 21.23 4.02
CA LEU A 186 7.36 22.09 3.72
C LEU A 186 8.12 22.49 4.99
N ASP A 187 7.42 22.95 6.03
CA ASP A 187 8.04 23.37 7.29
C ASP A 187 8.77 22.19 7.98
N GLU A 188 8.14 21.01 8.01
CA GLU A 188 8.73 19.77 8.54
C GLU A 188 9.98 19.36 7.76
N TYR A 189 9.91 19.39 6.42
CA TYR A 189 11.00 19.04 5.53
C TYR A 189 12.17 20.02 5.66
N LEU A 190 11.90 21.31 5.63
CA LEU A 190 12.90 22.36 5.78
C LEU A 190 13.62 22.26 7.13
N ALA A 191 12.90 21.98 8.22
CA ALA A 191 13.50 21.76 9.53
C ALA A 191 14.37 20.50 9.60
N ALA A 192 14.02 19.44 8.84
CA ALA A 192 14.84 18.24 8.72
C ALA A 192 16.13 18.51 7.93
N GLU A 193 16.03 19.17 6.79
CA GLU A 193 17.19 19.50 5.94
C GLU A 193 18.09 20.56 6.58
N TRP A 194 17.55 21.50 7.35
CA TRP A 194 18.34 22.45 8.16
C TRP A 194 19.25 21.73 9.16
N ARG A 195 18.69 20.76 9.90
CA ARG A 195 19.46 19.92 10.82
C ARG A 195 20.51 19.07 10.09
N ARG A 196 20.20 18.59 8.89
CA ARG A 196 21.16 17.84 8.06
C ARG A 196 22.30 18.76 7.60
N GLY A 197 22.00 19.89 7.00
CA GLY A 197 22.98 20.89 6.54
C GLY A 197 23.88 21.39 7.67
N THR A 198 23.36 21.49 8.90
CA THR A 198 24.17 21.84 10.08
C THR A 198 25.22 20.77 10.41
N ARG A 199 24.88 19.48 10.32
CA ARG A 199 25.81 18.37 10.58
C ARG A 199 26.83 18.20 9.47
N GLU A 200 26.39 18.33 8.22
CA GLU A 200 27.19 18.07 7.02
C GLU A 200 27.96 19.31 6.55
N ARG A 201 27.66 20.50 7.09
CA ARG A 201 28.14 21.80 6.61
C ARG A 201 27.88 21.99 5.11
N SER A 202 26.72 21.53 4.66
CA SER A 202 26.26 21.65 3.27
C SER A 202 25.33 22.85 3.10
N GLU A 203 25.37 23.44 1.90
CA GLU A 203 24.49 24.55 1.54
C GLU A 203 23.03 24.08 1.47
N LEU A 204 22.11 24.91 1.93
CA LEU A 204 20.68 24.74 1.78
C LEU A 204 20.11 25.98 1.09
N SER A 205 19.44 25.77 -0.04
CA SER A 205 18.82 26.83 -0.81
C SER A 205 17.29 26.76 -0.73
N LEU A 206 16.66 27.93 -0.77
CA LEU A 206 15.21 28.10 -0.83
C LEU A 206 14.86 29.10 -1.92
N LEU A 207 13.85 28.79 -2.74
CA LEU A 207 13.17 29.76 -3.61
C LEU A 207 11.76 30.00 -3.06
N MET A 208 11.39 31.27 -2.93
CA MET A 208 10.03 31.75 -2.74
C MET A 208 9.53 32.30 -4.07
N ILE A 209 8.36 31.85 -4.50
CA ILE A 209 7.81 32.09 -5.84
C ILE A 209 6.40 32.64 -5.68
N ASP A 210 6.07 33.68 -6.42
CA ASP A 210 4.74 34.29 -6.41
C ASP A 210 4.25 34.56 -7.83
N VAL A 211 2.96 34.31 -8.08
CA VAL A 211 2.32 34.59 -9.37
C VAL A 211 2.01 36.08 -9.48
N ASP A 212 2.65 36.73 -10.45
CA ASP A 212 2.54 38.16 -10.65
C ASP A 212 1.10 38.56 -10.99
N ASN A 213 0.61 39.62 -10.34
CA ASN A 213 -0.72 40.19 -10.58
C ASN A 213 -1.89 39.19 -10.39
N PHE A 214 -1.72 38.11 -9.62
CA PHE A 214 -2.74 37.05 -9.52
C PHE A 214 -4.11 37.51 -8.99
N LYS A 215 -4.16 38.44 -8.04
CA LYS A 215 -5.43 39.05 -7.60
C LYS A 215 -6.17 39.70 -8.78
N LEU A 216 -5.47 40.47 -9.60
CA LEU A 216 -6.02 41.13 -10.79
C LEU A 216 -6.48 40.12 -11.84
N TYR A 217 -5.73 39.01 -11.97
CA TYR A 217 -6.16 37.88 -12.81
C TYR A 217 -7.50 37.31 -12.34
N ASN A 218 -7.64 37.02 -11.05
CA ASN A 218 -8.89 36.49 -10.49
C ASN A 218 -10.06 37.46 -10.65
N ASP A 219 -9.83 38.75 -10.42
CA ASP A 219 -10.85 39.80 -10.59
C ASP A 219 -11.32 39.90 -12.06
N THR A 220 -10.46 39.55 -13.02
CA THR A 220 -10.77 39.60 -14.46
C THR A 220 -11.40 38.30 -15.00
N TYR A 221 -10.86 37.14 -14.62
CA TYR A 221 -11.18 35.84 -15.23
C TYR A 221 -11.93 34.88 -14.31
N GLY A 222 -12.13 35.26 -13.05
CA GLY A 222 -12.78 34.46 -12.02
C GLY A 222 -11.86 33.43 -11.36
N HIS A 223 -12.21 33.04 -10.13
CA HIS A 223 -11.41 32.13 -9.30
C HIS A 223 -11.17 30.75 -9.92
N VAL A 224 -12.14 30.19 -10.65
CA VAL A 224 -11.98 28.88 -11.32
C VAL A 224 -10.87 28.93 -12.37
N SER A 225 -10.75 30.04 -13.10
CA SER A 225 -9.66 30.27 -14.04
C SER A 225 -8.33 30.44 -13.32
N GLY A 226 -8.33 31.14 -12.17
CA GLY A 226 -7.16 31.27 -11.30
C GLY A 226 -6.65 29.93 -10.79
N ASP A 227 -7.56 29.06 -10.32
CA ASP A 227 -7.24 27.71 -9.87
C ASP A 227 -6.57 26.89 -10.98
N SER A 228 -7.03 27.03 -12.22
CA SER A 228 -6.41 26.40 -13.39
C SER A 228 -4.99 26.94 -13.65
N VAL A 229 -4.77 28.25 -13.47
CA VAL A 229 -3.42 28.84 -13.56
C VAL A 229 -2.52 28.28 -12.47
N LEU A 230 -2.96 28.24 -11.22
CA LEU A 230 -2.16 27.72 -10.10
C LEU A 230 -1.78 26.26 -10.31
N LYS A 231 -2.69 25.43 -10.83
CA LYS A 231 -2.40 24.04 -11.20
C LYS A 231 -1.31 23.95 -12.27
N GLN A 232 -1.40 24.74 -13.33
CA GLN A 232 -0.42 24.72 -14.42
C GLN A 232 0.95 25.25 -13.98
N VAL A 233 0.99 26.30 -13.17
CA VAL A 233 2.23 26.82 -12.55
C VAL A 233 2.85 25.75 -11.66
N ALA A 234 2.07 25.11 -10.79
CA ALA A 234 2.53 24.05 -9.90
C ALA A 234 3.15 22.87 -10.65
N THR A 235 2.44 22.33 -11.66
CA THR A 235 2.97 21.25 -12.51
C THR A 235 4.24 21.67 -13.24
N THR A 236 4.35 22.95 -13.63
CA THR A 236 5.54 23.47 -14.32
C THR A 236 6.73 23.58 -13.37
N ILE A 237 6.52 24.03 -12.13
CA ILE A 237 7.54 24.04 -11.07
C ILE A 237 8.05 22.62 -10.83
N GLU A 238 7.15 21.66 -10.60
CA GLU A 238 7.50 20.26 -10.31
C GLU A 238 8.33 19.63 -11.45
N ARG A 239 7.93 19.83 -12.71
CA ARG A 239 8.68 19.34 -13.89
C ARG A 239 10.06 19.97 -14.06
N CYS A 240 10.31 21.13 -13.44
CA CYS A 240 11.62 21.77 -13.48
C CYS A 240 12.61 21.17 -12.49
N LEU A 241 12.12 20.53 -11.42
CA LEU A 241 12.97 19.85 -10.45
C LEU A 241 13.60 18.60 -11.09
N ARG A 242 14.89 18.39 -10.82
CA ARG A 242 15.67 17.33 -11.49
C ARG A 242 16.34 16.37 -10.52
N GLN A 243 16.48 16.73 -9.24
CA GLN A 243 17.28 15.98 -8.29
C GLN A 243 16.43 15.27 -7.24
N SER A 244 16.86 14.07 -6.86
CA SER A 244 16.34 13.37 -5.68
C SER A 244 16.67 14.21 -4.44
N GLY A 245 15.66 14.86 -3.86
CA GLY A 245 15.81 15.70 -2.68
C GLY A 245 15.31 17.14 -2.86
N ASP A 246 15.01 17.60 -4.07
CA ASP A 246 14.29 18.88 -4.22
C ASP A 246 12.84 18.72 -3.77
N LEU A 247 12.28 19.71 -3.06
CA LEU A 247 10.87 19.74 -2.65
C LEU A 247 10.18 21.00 -3.17
N ALA A 248 9.13 20.85 -3.98
CA ALA A 248 8.19 21.92 -4.29
C ALA A 248 6.94 21.84 -3.41
N ALA A 249 6.53 22.99 -2.90
CA ALA A 249 5.34 23.13 -2.07
C ALA A 249 4.52 24.36 -2.46
N ARG A 250 3.21 24.32 -2.21
CA ARG A 250 2.38 25.51 -2.18
C ARG A 250 2.43 26.11 -0.78
N PHE A 251 2.97 27.32 -0.70
CA PHE A 251 3.16 28.04 0.56
C PHE A 251 1.84 28.62 1.07
N GLY A 252 1.00 29.13 0.16
CA GLY A 252 -0.34 29.61 0.45
C GLY A 252 -0.85 30.52 -0.67
N GLY A 253 -2.16 30.53 -0.96
CA GLY A 253 -2.71 31.38 -2.02
C GLY A 253 -2.02 31.13 -3.37
N GLU A 254 -1.38 32.15 -3.91
CA GLU A 254 -0.58 32.17 -5.14
C GLU A 254 0.94 31.95 -4.95
N GLU A 255 1.36 31.67 -3.71
CA GLU A 255 2.76 31.51 -3.33
C GLU A 255 3.19 30.03 -3.33
N PHE A 256 4.38 29.80 -3.87
CA PHE A 256 5.04 28.50 -3.93
C PHE A 256 6.45 28.59 -3.33
N ALA A 257 6.97 27.47 -2.87
CA ALA A 257 8.31 27.35 -2.34
C ALA A 257 9.03 26.15 -2.94
N VAL A 258 10.35 26.28 -3.14
CA VAL A 258 11.22 25.19 -3.57
C VAL A 258 12.42 25.10 -2.64
N VAL A 259 12.58 23.97 -1.95
CA VAL A 259 13.75 23.66 -1.09
C VAL A 259 14.72 22.80 -1.87
N MET A 260 16.01 23.17 -1.89
CA MET A 260 17.06 22.44 -2.59
C MET A 260 18.26 22.21 -1.64
N PRO A 261 18.37 21.02 -1.05
CA PRO A 261 19.53 20.62 -0.26
C PRO A 261 20.81 20.53 -1.12
N GLY A 262 21.97 20.86 -0.55
CA GLY A 262 23.27 20.76 -1.22
C GLY A 262 23.43 21.68 -2.43
N THR A 263 22.61 22.72 -2.55
CA THR A 263 22.54 23.57 -3.74
C THR A 263 23.12 24.94 -3.48
N SER A 264 24.03 25.38 -4.35
CA SER A 264 24.70 26.68 -4.27
C SER A 264 23.83 27.84 -4.76
N PRO A 265 24.13 29.10 -4.36
CA PRO A 265 23.38 30.27 -4.82
C PRO A 265 23.31 30.39 -6.35
N GLY A 266 24.40 30.04 -7.05
CA GLY A 266 24.43 30.04 -8.52
C GLY A 266 23.50 29.00 -9.13
N ALA A 267 23.49 27.78 -8.58
CA ALA A 267 22.60 26.72 -9.03
C ALA A 267 21.13 27.03 -8.72
N ALA A 268 20.84 27.60 -7.54
CA ALA A 268 19.52 28.07 -7.16
C ALA A 268 19.00 29.15 -8.12
N ARG A 269 19.86 30.12 -8.51
CA ARG A 269 19.52 31.12 -9.54
C ARG A 269 19.17 30.48 -10.88
N LEU A 270 19.97 29.51 -11.34
CA LEU A 270 19.73 28.83 -12.61
C LEU A 270 18.40 28.06 -12.60
N LEU A 271 18.07 27.38 -11.50
CA LEU A 271 16.79 26.70 -11.36
C LEU A 271 15.63 27.70 -11.30
N GLY A 272 15.77 28.80 -10.55
CA GLY A 272 14.79 29.88 -10.54
C GLY A 272 14.52 30.43 -11.94
N GLU A 273 15.57 30.75 -12.71
CA GLU A 273 15.41 31.27 -14.08
C GLU A 273 14.77 30.24 -15.00
N LYS A 274 15.12 28.96 -14.86
CA LYS A 274 14.49 27.87 -15.59
C LYS A 274 12.98 27.80 -15.30
N ILE A 275 12.58 27.86 -14.02
CA ILE A 275 11.17 27.83 -13.62
C ILE A 275 10.44 29.06 -14.20
N ARG A 276 11.02 30.25 -14.05
CA ARG A 276 10.46 31.51 -14.56
C ARG A 276 10.21 31.46 -16.06
N LEU A 277 11.21 31.05 -16.83
CA LEU A 277 11.11 30.92 -18.29
C LEU A 277 10.10 29.84 -18.69
N ALA A 278 10.04 28.72 -17.97
CA ALA A 278 9.08 27.65 -18.24
C ALA A 278 7.63 28.11 -18.01
N VAL A 279 7.35 28.86 -16.94
CA VAL A 279 6.02 29.43 -16.69
C VAL A 279 5.65 30.47 -17.76
N ALA A 280 6.57 31.37 -18.10
CA ALA A 280 6.34 32.35 -19.17
C ALA A 280 6.06 31.66 -20.53
N ALA A 281 6.68 30.50 -20.79
CA ALA A 281 6.48 29.73 -22.01
C ALA A 281 5.08 29.07 -22.11
N LEU A 282 4.33 28.95 -21.01
CA LEU A 282 2.94 28.49 -21.04
C LEU A 282 2.01 29.45 -21.80
N ARG A 283 2.40 30.74 -21.89
CA ARG A 283 1.63 31.79 -22.57
C ARG A 283 0.16 31.85 -22.11
N LEU A 284 -0.08 31.70 -20.81
CA LEU A 284 -1.40 31.85 -20.21
C LEU A 284 -1.81 33.32 -20.26
N GLN A 285 -2.93 33.63 -20.91
CA GLN A 285 -3.36 35.00 -21.19
C GLN A 285 -3.64 35.78 -19.90
N HIS A 286 -3.04 36.96 -19.75
CA HIS A 286 -3.37 37.90 -18.67
C HIS A 286 -3.34 39.34 -19.23
N ALA A 287 -4.49 39.79 -19.75
CA ALA A 287 -4.60 41.06 -20.48
C ALA A 287 -4.31 42.30 -19.62
N GLN A 288 -4.52 42.20 -18.31
CA GLN A 288 -4.29 43.29 -17.36
C GLN A 288 -2.94 43.21 -16.63
N SER A 289 -2.04 42.29 -17.03
CA SER A 289 -0.77 42.15 -16.33
C SER A 289 0.14 43.37 -16.54
N SER A 290 0.85 43.75 -15.48
CA SER A 290 1.89 44.78 -15.56
C SER A 290 3.19 44.29 -16.21
N THR A 291 3.31 42.98 -16.47
CA THR A 291 4.51 42.34 -17.02
C THR A 291 4.37 41.90 -18.48
N GLY A 292 3.25 42.23 -19.13
CA GLY A 292 2.95 41.87 -20.53
C GLY A 292 1.53 41.31 -20.69
N GLY A 293 1.28 40.55 -21.75
CA GLY A 293 -0.03 39.92 -22.02
C GLY A 293 -0.22 38.53 -21.40
N TYR A 294 0.71 38.08 -20.56
CA TYR A 294 0.75 36.71 -20.06
C TYR A 294 1.02 36.63 -18.55
N VAL A 295 0.62 35.52 -17.93
CA VAL A 295 0.97 35.18 -16.55
C VAL A 295 2.49 35.01 -16.42
N THR A 296 3.08 35.65 -15.41
CA THR A 296 4.49 35.54 -15.06
C THR A 296 4.64 35.26 -13.57
N ILE A 297 5.85 34.93 -13.14
CA ILE A 297 6.18 34.74 -11.71
C ILE A 297 7.39 35.57 -11.33
N SER A 298 7.38 36.06 -10.09
CA SER A 298 8.55 36.64 -9.43
C SER A 298 9.13 35.62 -8.46
N ILE A 299 10.46 35.53 -8.41
CA ILE A 299 11.16 34.55 -7.58
C ILE A 299 12.22 35.24 -6.73
N GLY A 300 12.20 35.00 -5.43
CA GLY A 300 13.26 35.34 -4.50
C GLY A 300 13.96 34.08 -4.01
N GLY A 301 15.28 34.02 -4.08
CA GLY A 301 16.06 32.90 -3.58
C GLY A 301 17.05 33.30 -2.50
N ALA A 302 17.40 32.35 -1.64
CA ALA A 302 18.49 32.50 -0.69
C ALA A 302 19.19 31.15 -0.50
N SER A 303 20.46 31.20 -0.11
CA SER A 303 21.28 30.03 0.16
C SER A 303 22.09 30.28 1.43
N ILE A 304 22.07 29.32 2.36
CA ILE A 304 22.77 29.41 3.64
C ILE A 304 23.43 28.06 3.91
N VAL A 305 24.65 28.06 4.47
CA VAL A 305 25.20 26.88 5.16
C VAL A 305 24.68 26.93 6.60
N PRO A 306 23.75 26.04 7.01
CA PRO A 306 23.18 26.09 8.35
C PRO A 306 24.26 25.90 9.42
N ALA A 307 24.15 26.63 10.53
CA ALA A 307 25.10 26.53 11.64
C ALA A 307 24.38 26.58 12.99
N SER A 308 25.05 26.08 14.02
CA SER A 308 24.52 26.09 15.39
C SER A 308 24.27 27.53 15.86
N GLY A 309 23.03 27.83 16.26
CA GLY A 309 22.62 29.16 16.72
C GLY A 309 21.92 30.03 15.68
N LEU A 310 21.92 29.65 14.39
CA LEU A 310 21.13 30.30 13.35
C LEU A 310 19.74 29.63 13.27
N PRO A 311 18.63 30.40 13.33
CA PRO A 311 17.30 29.85 13.17
C PRO A 311 16.99 29.57 11.69
N THR A 312 16.19 28.53 11.43
CA THR A 312 15.72 28.19 10.08
C THR A 312 14.98 29.34 9.40
N THR A 313 14.34 30.23 10.19
CA THR A 313 13.62 31.41 9.67
C THR A 313 14.53 32.37 8.92
N SER A 314 15.84 32.41 9.22
CA SER A 314 16.79 33.27 8.51
C SER A 314 16.84 33.00 7.01
N LEU A 315 16.67 31.74 6.58
CA LEU A 315 16.64 31.38 5.17
C LEU A 315 15.34 31.84 4.49
N ILE A 316 14.20 31.69 5.17
CA ILE A 316 12.89 32.12 4.68
C ILE A 316 12.87 33.64 4.53
N GLU A 317 13.28 34.37 5.58
CA GLU A 317 13.35 35.83 5.59
C GLU A 317 14.28 36.38 4.48
N ALA A 318 15.38 35.68 4.19
CA ALA A 318 16.29 36.04 3.10
C ALA A 318 15.64 35.85 1.72
N ALA A 319 14.97 34.73 1.50
CA ALA A 319 14.24 34.48 0.26
C ALA A 319 13.08 35.46 0.05
N ASP A 320 12.34 35.80 1.12
CA ASP A 320 11.26 36.79 1.08
C ASP A 320 11.76 38.20 0.75
N ARG A 321 12.89 38.62 1.33
CA ARG A 321 13.53 39.90 0.96
C ARG A 321 13.92 39.94 -0.52
N ALA A 322 14.44 38.84 -1.04
CA ALA A 322 14.75 38.73 -2.47
C ALA A 322 13.47 38.78 -3.33
N LEU A 323 12.40 38.10 -2.91
CA LEU A 323 11.12 38.09 -3.63
C LEU A 323 10.49 39.48 -3.65
N TYR A 324 10.58 40.22 -2.54
CA TYR A 324 10.16 41.60 -2.45
C TYR A 324 10.88 42.48 -3.48
N ARG A 325 12.22 42.36 -3.59
CA ARG A 325 13.00 43.07 -4.63
C ARG A 325 12.55 42.68 -6.02
N ALA A 326 12.37 41.38 -6.29
CA ALA A 326 11.89 40.90 -7.58
C ALA A 326 10.55 41.54 -7.97
N LYS A 327 9.60 41.64 -7.03
CA LYS A 327 8.30 42.28 -7.23
C LYS A 327 8.41 43.79 -7.44
N HIS A 328 9.30 44.47 -6.72
CA HIS A 328 9.47 45.92 -6.80
C HIS A 328 10.20 46.37 -8.07
N ASP A 329 11.19 45.60 -8.51
CA ASP A 329 12.06 45.97 -9.63
C ASP A 329 11.44 45.68 -11.00
N GLY A 330 10.14 45.37 -11.05
CA GLY A 330 9.38 45.19 -12.29
C GLY A 330 8.87 43.77 -12.53
N LYS A 331 8.90 42.90 -11.51
CA LYS A 331 8.36 41.52 -11.54
C LYS A 331 9.03 40.65 -12.63
N ASN A 332 8.46 39.46 -12.90
CA ASN A 332 8.93 38.50 -13.91
C ASN A 332 10.46 38.32 -13.92
N ARG A 333 11.04 38.10 -12.74
CA ARG A 333 12.49 37.98 -12.56
C ARG A 333 12.86 37.13 -11.36
N VAL A 334 14.14 36.78 -11.29
CA VAL A 334 14.74 36.07 -10.18
C VAL A 334 15.74 36.96 -9.47
N GLU A 335 15.55 37.15 -8.17
CA GLU A 335 16.50 37.81 -7.29
C GLU A 335 17.05 36.78 -6.30
N ILE A 336 18.35 36.87 -5.97
CA ILE A 336 18.98 36.03 -4.95
C ILE A 336 19.52 36.94 -3.84
N ASP A 337 19.23 36.62 -2.58
CA ASP A 337 19.86 37.28 -1.45
C ASP A 337 21.31 36.81 -1.31
N THR A 338 22.24 37.73 -1.53
CA THR A 338 23.68 37.51 -1.38
C THR A 338 24.21 38.11 -0.07
N SER A 339 23.33 38.60 0.80
CA SER A 339 23.70 39.17 2.09
C SER A 339 24.33 38.09 2.97
N PRO A 340 25.51 38.32 3.58
CA PRO A 340 26.05 37.37 4.55
C PRO A 340 25.02 37.18 5.69
N ALA A 341 24.84 35.94 6.14
CA ALA A 341 23.92 35.63 7.23
C ALA A 341 24.36 36.37 8.49
N SER A 342 23.74 37.52 8.76
CA SER A 342 24.00 38.29 9.97
C SER A 342 23.44 37.51 11.17
N PRO A 343 24.23 37.24 12.21
CA PRO A 343 23.69 36.73 13.46
C PRO A 343 22.82 37.83 14.06
N THR A 344 21.50 37.67 13.99
CA THR A 344 20.58 38.54 14.73
C THR A 344 20.80 38.31 16.22
N SER A 345 21.37 39.31 16.91
CA SER A 345 21.44 39.33 18.36
C SER A 345 20.02 39.32 18.95
N PRO A 346 19.73 38.50 19.98
CA PRO A 346 18.47 38.62 20.69
C PRO A 346 18.56 39.81 21.67
N GLY A 347 17.79 40.88 21.41
CA GLY A 347 17.36 41.83 22.44
C GLY A 347 17.87 43.27 22.34
N ALA A 348 16.96 44.15 21.92
CA ALA A 348 16.67 45.43 22.58
C ALA A 348 15.15 45.64 22.38
N GLY A 349 14.29 45.66 23.39
CA GLY A 349 14.48 46.30 24.68
C GLY A 349 14.00 47.75 24.62
N GLY A 350 12.70 47.96 24.43
CA GLY A 350 11.98 49.17 24.85
C GLY A 350 11.86 50.33 23.85
N SER A 351 10.61 50.62 23.44
CA SER A 351 10.10 51.97 23.59
C SER A 351 8.58 51.92 23.81
N ARG A 352 8.19 52.14 25.08
CA ARG A 352 6.82 52.45 25.48
C ARG A 352 6.50 53.85 24.96
N VAL A 353 5.42 53.97 24.21
CA VAL A 353 4.78 55.27 23.92
C VAL A 353 3.93 55.65 25.15
N PRO A 354 4.08 56.84 25.74
CA PRO A 354 3.14 57.33 26.73
C PRO A 354 1.92 57.91 26.01
N HIS A 355 0.73 57.45 26.39
CA HIS A 355 -0.52 58.16 26.12
C HIS A 355 -0.79 59.08 27.32
N ASP A 356 -0.73 60.38 27.08
CA ASP A 356 -1.43 61.42 27.85
C ASP A 356 -2.01 62.39 26.83
N GLY A 357 -3.33 62.63 26.93
CA GLY A 357 -4.12 63.48 26.03
C GLY A 357 -5.53 62.96 25.86
#